data_AF-A0A1C6H2N6-F1
#
_entry.id   AF-A0A1C6H2N6-F1
#
_cell.length_a   1.000
_cell.length_b   1.000
_cell.length_c   1.000
_cell.angle_alpha   90.00
_cell.angle_beta   90.00
_cell.angle_gamma   90.00
#
_symmetry.space_group_name_H-M   'P 1'
#
loop_
_entity.id
_entity.type
_entity.pdbx_description
1 polymer ?
#
loop_
_entity_poly.entity_id
_entity_poly.type
_entity_poly.pdbx_seq_one_letter_code
_entity_poly.pdbx_strand_id
1 'polypeptide(L)'
;MFAYCKNNPVMMTDPDGNKPFYKILEEQANTANAIIEAAKPKPRSATARFVSDIMQDFKNYDINNESEEKVLQSKYFSAYKGVPVVRIEGNRSGSFGMIFLTRESNGRENPKDIIRHEYGHTKQLQQLGVLGYAMCIGLPSWQEWGSGEYYSKPWEITADIYGGVQSRSHTQDNIDVGFQYLETSKYLGLFAWLLIQ
;
A
#
# COMPACT_ATOMS: atom_id res chain seq x y z
N MET A 1 5.58 -7.33 -76.66
CA MET A 1 6.65 -7.00 -75.70
C MET A 1 6.15 -5.81 -74.87
N PHE A 2 5.75 -6.03 -73.62
CA PHE A 2 5.52 -4.94 -72.67
C PHE A 2 6.12 -5.34 -71.33
N ALA A 3 6.96 -4.44 -70.82
CA ALA A 3 7.84 -4.64 -69.70
C ALA A 3 7.06 -4.75 -68.39
N TYR A 4 7.26 -5.85 -67.66
CA TYR A 4 6.87 -5.91 -66.25
C TYR A 4 7.95 -5.19 -65.43
N CYS A 5 7.65 -3.94 -65.06
CA CYS A 5 8.42 -3.23 -64.04
C CYS A 5 8.25 -3.95 -62.71
N LYS A 6 9.34 -4.59 -62.27
CA LYS A 6 9.62 -4.84 -60.86
C LYS A 6 9.47 -3.53 -60.10
N ASN A 7 8.57 -3.46 -59.11
CA ASN A 7 8.79 -2.52 -58.01
C ASN A 7 8.10 -2.92 -56.70
N ASN A 8 8.92 -3.08 -55.66
CA ASN A 8 8.66 -2.73 -54.25
C ASN A 8 7.68 -3.60 -53.41
N PRO A 9 7.98 -3.86 -52.13
CA PRO A 9 7.24 -4.76 -51.22
C PRO A 9 5.88 -4.22 -50.73
N VAL A 10 5.32 -3.23 -51.44
CA VAL A 10 3.97 -2.65 -51.27
C VAL A 10 3.00 -3.21 -52.35
N MET A 11 3.46 -4.16 -53.16
CA MET A 11 2.78 -4.68 -54.35
C MET A 11 1.55 -5.55 -54.01
N MET A 12 0.39 -4.92 -54.18
CA MET A 12 -0.93 -5.53 -54.43
C MET A 12 -0.93 -6.29 -55.75
N THR A 13 -0.08 -7.30 -55.88
CA THR A 13 -0.03 -8.14 -57.09
C THR A 13 -0.83 -9.40 -56.80
N ASP A 14 -2.03 -9.41 -57.34
CA ASP A 14 -2.79 -10.63 -57.59
C ASP A 14 -2.03 -11.48 -58.62
N PRO A 15 -1.39 -12.59 -58.21
CA PRO A 15 -0.55 -13.40 -59.11
C PRO A 15 -1.38 -14.10 -60.20
N ASP A 16 -2.68 -14.23 -59.99
CA ASP A 16 -3.61 -14.98 -60.85
C ASP A 16 -4.59 -14.07 -61.62
N GLY A 17 -4.61 -12.76 -61.34
CA GLY A 17 -5.45 -11.75 -61.99
C GLY A 17 -6.97 -11.87 -61.75
N ASN A 18 -7.41 -12.66 -60.77
CA ASN A 18 -8.80 -12.99 -60.47
C ASN A 18 -9.34 -12.53 -59.09
N LYS A 19 -8.53 -11.90 -58.24
CA LYS A 19 -8.95 -11.43 -56.92
C LYS A 19 -9.35 -9.95 -56.97
N PRO A 20 -10.60 -9.63 -56.67
CA PRO A 20 -11.02 -8.24 -56.62
C PRO A 20 -10.35 -7.50 -55.44
N PHE A 21 -10.01 -6.24 -55.67
CA PHE A 21 -9.21 -5.38 -54.78
C PHE A 21 -9.66 -5.37 -53.30
N TYR A 22 -10.96 -5.46 -53.03
CA TYR A 22 -11.49 -5.48 -51.66
C TYR A 22 -11.02 -6.70 -50.85
N LYS A 23 -10.81 -7.87 -51.49
CA LYS A 23 -10.28 -9.07 -50.80
C LYS A 23 -8.83 -8.91 -50.41
N ILE A 24 -8.04 -8.21 -51.23
CA ILE A 24 -6.63 -7.91 -50.93
C ILE A 24 -6.54 -7.02 -49.70
N LEU A 25 -7.39 -5.99 -49.62
CA LEU A 25 -7.48 -5.13 -48.44
C LEU A 25 -7.93 -5.88 -47.19
N GLU A 26 -8.89 -6.80 -47.31
CA GLU A 26 -9.36 -7.64 -46.21
C GLU A 26 -8.26 -8.58 -45.69
N GLU A 27 -7.53 -9.25 -46.59
CA GLU A 27 -6.39 -10.12 -46.24
C GLU A 27 -5.28 -9.32 -45.52
N GLN A 28 -4.98 -8.10 -45.98
CA GLN A 28 -4.01 -7.22 -45.32
C GLN A 28 -4.49 -6.74 -43.95
N ALA A 29 -5.76 -6.34 -43.82
CA ALA A 29 -6.34 -5.95 -42.53
C ALA A 29 -6.33 -7.11 -41.53
N ASN A 30 -6.66 -8.33 -41.98
CA ASN A 30 -6.60 -9.54 -41.17
C ASN A 30 -5.17 -9.88 -40.74
N THR A 31 -4.20 -9.73 -41.64
CA THR A 31 -2.78 -9.94 -41.34
C THR A 31 -2.27 -8.92 -40.32
N ALA A 32 -2.62 -7.64 -40.50
CA ALA A 32 -2.26 -6.57 -39.56
C ALA A 32 -2.86 -6.81 -38.18
N ASN A 33 -4.14 -7.20 -38.11
CA ASN A 33 -4.81 -7.55 -36.85
C ASN A 33 -4.15 -8.76 -36.17
N ALA A 34 -3.78 -9.79 -36.93
CA ALA A 34 -3.10 -10.97 -36.38
C ALA A 34 -1.72 -10.62 -35.80
N ILE A 35 -0.96 -9.72 -36.45
CA ILE A 35 0.32 -9.23 -35.93
C ILE A 35 0.11 -8.43 -34.64
N ILE A 36 -0.90 -7.55 -34.61
CA ILE A 36 -1.25 -6.78 -33.41
C ILE A 36 -1.62 -7.71 -32.25
N GLU A 37 -2.47 -8.72 -32.48
CA GLU A 37 -2.84 -9.71 -31.47
C GLU A 37 -1.64 -10.55 -31.00
N ALA A 38 -0.75 -10.96 -31.91
CA ALA A 38 0.45 -11.73 -31.55
C ALA A 38 1.49 -10.89 -30.78
N ALA A 39 1.51 -9.57 -31.00
CA ALA A 39 2.37 -8.63 -30.30
C ALA A 39 1.84 -8.26 -28.90
N LYS A 40 0.57 -8.57 -28.57
CA LYS A 40 0.03 -8.33 -27.23
C LYS A 40 0.80 -9.17 -26.21
N PRO A 41 1.28 -8.56 -25.11
CA PRO A 41 1.96 -9.30 -24.07
C PRO A 41 1.02 -10.34 -23.48
N LYS A 42 1.42 -11.62 -23.52
CA LYS A 42 0.64 -12.69 -22.89
C LYS A 42 0.49 -12.38 -21.39
N PRO A 43 -0.72 -12.51 -20.82
CA PRO A 43 -0.90 -12.28 -19.40
C PRO A 43 -0.01 -13.25 -18.61
N ARG A 44 0.88 -12.71 -17.76
CA ARG A 44 1.65 -13.52 -16.82
C ARG A 44 0.69 -14.37 -15.98
N SER A 45 1.03 -15.64 -15.75
CA SER A 45 0.33 -16.50 -14.79
C SER A 45 0.31 -15.83 -13.42
N ALA A 46 -0.68 -16.17 -12.58
CA ALA A 46 -0.80 -15.64 -11.22
C ALA A 46 0.51 -15.84 -10.43
N THR A 47 1.14 -17.01 -10.56
CA THR A 47 2.44 -17.33 -9.94
C THR A 47 3.55 -16.42 -10.43
N ALA A 48 3.64 -16.16 -11.74
CA ALA A 48 4.68 -15.27 -12.28
C ALA A 48 4.50 -13.81 -11.85
N ARG A 49 3.26 -13.36 -11.65
CA ARG A 49 2.96 -12.03 -11.08
C ARG A 49 3.37 -11.96 -9.62
N PHE A 50 2.94 -12.93 -8.81
CA PHE A 50 3.30 -13.02 -7.39
C PHE A 50 4.82 -12.96 -7.17
N VAL A 51 5.58 -13.79 -7.89
CA VAL A 51 7.05 -13.81 -7.78
C VAL A 51 7.67 -12.46 -8.22
N SER A 52 7.15 -11.87 -9.30
CA SER A 52 7.61 -10.56 -9.78
C SER A 52 7.36 -9.46 -8.74
N ASP A 53 6.20 -9.45 -8.11
CA ASP A 53 5.79 -8.45 -7.12
C ASP A 53 6.63 -8.58 -5.84
N ILE A 54 6.87 -9.81 -5.35
CA ILE A 54 7.77 -10.07 -4.21
C ILE A 54 9.19 -9.62 -4.52
N MET A 55 9.70 -9.93 -5.72
CA MET A 55 11.04 -9.51 -6.15
C MET A 55 11.14 -7.98 -6.25
N GLN A 56 10.08 -7.30 -6.67
CA GLN A 56 10.02 -5.84 -6.71
C GLN A 56 10.07 -5.25 -5.31
N ASP A 57 9.29 -5.77 -4.36
CA ASP A 57 9.33 -5.33 -2.97
C ASP A 57 10.69 -5.58 -2.34
N PHE A 58 11.31 -6.73 -2.60
CA PHE A 58 12.66 -7.05 -2.10
C PHE A 58 13.71 -6.06 -2.61
N LYS A 59 13.67 -5.72 -3.91
CA LYS A 59 14.58 -4.73 -4.50
C LYS A 59 14.40 -3.33 -3.94
N ASN A 60 13.15 -2.99 -3.58
CA ASN A 60 12.79 -1.68 -3.05
C ASN A 60 12.86 -1.62 -1.52
N TYR A 61 13.22 -2.73 -0.87
CA TYR A 61 13.27 -2.82 0.58
C TYR A 61 14.45 -2.03 1.13
N ASP A 62 14.15 -1.09 2.01
CA ASP A 62 15.12 -0.30 2.75
C ASP A 62 14.58 -0.12 4.17
N ILE A 63 15.24 -0.74 5.14
CA ILE A 63 14.83 -0.68 6.55
C ILE A 63 14.79 0.76 7.08
N ASN A 64 15.60 1.66 6.53
CA ASN A 64 15.68 3.06 6.92
C ASN A 64 14.80 3.97 6.06
N ASN A 65 13.91 3.42 5.23
CA ASN A 65 13.02 4.20 4.39
C ASN A 65 12.18 5.20 5.21
N GLU A 66 12.20 6.48 4.83
CA GLU A 66 11.41 7.54 5.48
C GLU A 66 10.20 8.00 4.66
N SER A 67 9.97 7.44 3.47
CA SER A 67 8.85 7.81 2.59
C SER A 67 7.65 6.90 2.81
N GLU A 68 6.50 7.50 3.17
CA GLU A 68 5.23 6.78 3.25
C GLU A 68 4.78 6.29 1.86
N GLU A 69 5.10 7.00 0.79
CA GLU A 69 4.75 6.60 -0.58
C GLU A 69 5.41 5.28 -0.98
N LYS A 70 6.69 5.09 -0.63
CA LYS A 70 7.38 3.82 -0.88
C LYS A 70 6.69 2.66 -0.18
N VAL A 71 6.19 2.88 1.03
CA VAL A 71 5.40 1.89 1.77
C VAL A 71 4.07 1.62 1.06
N LEU A 72 3.33 2.67 0.68
CA LEU A 72 2.04 2.55 -0.01
C LEU A 72 2.15 1.87 -1.39
N GLN A 73 3.29 2.00 -2.07
CA GLN A 73 3.55 1.40 -3.38
C GLN A 73 3.93 -0.09 -3.31
N SER A 74 4.35 -0.60 -2.13
CA SER A 74 4.67 -2.01 -1.93
C SER A 74 3.45 -2.93 -2.14
N LYS A 75 3.70 -4.17 -2.56
CA LYS A 75 2.64 -5.17 -2.83
C LYS A 75 2.36 -6.08 -1.64
N TYR A 76 3.41 -6.43 -0.91
CA TYR A 76 3.43 -7.42 0.18
C TYR A 76 4.20 -6.93 1.38
N PHE A 77 5.36 -6.30 1.22
CA PHE A 77 6.16 -5.82 2.36
C PHE A 77 7.03 -4.62 2.04
N SER A 78 7.38 -3.88 3.07
CA SER A 78 8.26 -2.71 3.02
C SER A 78 8.86 -2.45 4.41
N ALA A 79 9.45 -1.29 4.62
CA ALA A 79 9.83 -0.79 5.94
C ALA A 79 9.62 0.73 6.01
N TYR A 80 9.49 1.23 7.22
CA TYR A 80 9.34 2.65 7.50
C TYR A 80 10.07 3.01 8.79
N LYS A 81 11.07 3.88 8.70
CA LYS A 81 11.86 4.43 9.82
C LYS A 81 12.34 3.35 10.81
N GLY A 82 12.90 2.26 10.28
CA GLY A 82 13.42 1.14 11.07
C GLY A 82 12.39 0.08 11.45
N VAL A 83 11.12 0.24 11.05
CA VAL A 83 10.03 -0.70 11.40
C VAL A 83 9.60 -1.50 10.16
N PRO A 84 9.57 -2.84 10.22
CA PRO A 84 9.04 -3.67 9.14
C PRO A 84 7.55 -3.38 8.89
N VAL A 85 7.15 -3.38 7.62
CA VAL A 85 5.75 -3.21 7.19
C VAL A 85 5.33 -4.43 6.37
N VAL A 86 4.17 -5.00 6.68
CA VAL A 86 3.53 -6.05 5.89
C VAL A 86 2.18 -5.57 5.39
N ARG A 87 1.91 -5.80 4.10
CA ARG A 87 0.64 -5.49 3.44
C ARG A 87 -0.35 -6.63 3.65
N ILE A 88 -1.43 -6.35 4.36
CA ILE A 88 -2.49 -7.31 4.68
C ILE A 88 -3.79 -6.99 3.96
N GLU A 89 -4.65 -8.01 3.84
CA GLU A 89 -6.06 -7.80 3.49
C GLU A 89 -6.84 -7.41 4.75
N GLY A 90 -7.95 -6.69 4.57
CA GLY A 90 -8.80 -6.24 5.66
C GLY A 90 -9.08 -4.74 5.62
N ASN A 91 -9.84 -4.28 6.62
CA ASN A 91 -10.37 -2.92 6.69
C ASN A 91 -9.75 -2.06 7.80
N ARG A 92 -8.76 -2.56 8.53
CA ARG A 92 -8.07 -1.77 9.55
C ARG A 92 -6.61 -2.14 9.64
N SER A 93 -5.77 -1.10 9.63
CA SER A 93 -4.34 -1.25 9.88
C SER A 93 -4.09 -1.33 11.38
N GLY A 94 -2.95 -1.88 11.76
CA GLY A 94 -2.55 -1.99 13.15
C GLY A 94 -1.06 -2.21 13.28
N SER A 95 -0.55 -2.18 14.50
CA SER A 95 0.88 -2.35 14.75
C SER A 95 1.19 -3.02 16.08
N PHE A 96 2.15 -3.92 16.03
CA PHE A 96 2.70 -4.64 17.18
C PHE A 96 4.11 -5.14 16.84
N GLY A 97 5.13 -4.33 17.12
CA GLY A 97 6.54 -4.60 16.75
C GLY A 97 6.84 -4.45 15.25
N MET A 98 5.81 -4.51 14.42
CA MET A 98 5.79 -4.25 12.99
C MET A 98 4.46 -3.58 12.63
N ILE A 99 4.39 -2.99 11.44
CA ILE A 99 3.18 -2.36 10.92
C ILE A 99 2.47 -3.35 10.00
N PHE A 100 1.19 -3.59 10.29
CA PHE A 100 0.28 -4.35 9.45
C PHE A 100 -0.60 -3.34 8.70
N LEU A 101 -0.21 -3.00 7.48
CA LEU A 101 -0.86 -1.98 6.67
C LEU A 101 -1.86 -2.63 5.70
N THR A 102 -3.12 -2.23 5.75
CA THR A 102 -4.10 -2.78 4.81
C THR A 102 -3.86 -2.29 3.39
N ARG A 103 -4.20 -3.12 2.40
CA ARG A 103 -4.22 -2.70 0.99
C ARG A 103 -5.27 -1.61 0.72
N GLU A 104 -6.37 -1.64 1.46
CA GLU A 104 -7.42 -0.60 1.42
C GLU A 104 -6.91 0.78 1.83
N SER A 105 -5.86 0.85 2.67
CA SER A 105 -5.29 2.13 3.12
C SER A 105 -4.92 3.06 1.97
N ASN A 106 -4.54 2.54 0.79
CA ASN A 106 -4.22 3.34 -0.39
C ASN A 106 -5.40 4.17 -0.91
N GLY A 107 -6.64 3.73 -0.69
CA GLY A 107 -7.86 4.39 -1.15
C GLY A 107 -8.49 5.31 -0.10
N ARG A 108 -7.91 5.41 1.10
CA ARG A 108 -8.45 6.21 2.19
C ARG A 108 -8.02 7.67 2.09
N GLU A 109 -8.74 8.52 2.81
CA GLU A 109 -8.34 9.91 3.02
C GLU A 109 -7.01 9.95 3.79
N ASN A 110 -6.03 10.70 3.29
CA ASN A 110 -4.70 10.84 3.88
C ASN A 110 -3.98 9.49 4.16
N PRO A 111 -3.72 8.66 3.13
CA PRO A 111 -3.18 7.31 3.30
C PRO A 111 -1.79 7.28 3.96
N LYS A 112 -1.02 8.37 3.82
CA LYS A 112 0.30 8.54 4.47
C LYS A 112 0.17 8.67 5.99
N ASP A 113 -0.90 9.32 6.45
CA ASP A 113 -1.13 9.52 7.89
C ASP A 113 -1.49 8.22 8.59
N ILE A 114 -2.07 7.23 7.89
CA ILE A 114 -2.26 5.89 8.44
C ILE A 114 -0.90 5.27 8.80
N ILE A 115 0.10 5.39 7.92
CA ILE A 115 1.44 4.83 8.18
C ILE A 115 2.13 5.57 9.32
N ARG A 116 2.01 6.91 9.36
CA ARG A 116 2.53 7.73 10.45
C ARG A 116 1.92 7.34 11.79
N HIS A 117 0.60 7.21 11.83
CA HIS A 117 -0.13 6.79 13.02
C HIS A 117 0.32 5.42 13.54
N GLU A 118 0.38 4.39 12.66
CA GLU A 118 0.87 3.07 13.05
C GLU A 118 2.35 3.07 13.48
N TYR A 119 3.16 3.94 12.89
CA TYR A 119 4.53 4.15 13.35
C TYR A 119 4.57 4.76 14.76
N GLY A 120 3.68 5.69 15.09
CA GLY A 120 3.57 6.24 16.44
C GLY A 120 3.24 5.18 17.49
N HIS A 121 2.36 4.23 17.17
CA HIS A 121 2.10 3.06 18.01
C HIS A 121 3.35 2.21 18.27
N THR A 122 4.24 2.07 17.28
CA THR A 122 5.51 1.36 17.50
C THR A 122 6.43 2.09 18.49
N LYS A 123 6.33 3.43 18.59
CA LYS A 123 7.06 4.22 19.60
C LYS A 123 6.49 4.08 20.99
N GLN A 124 5.17 3.97 21.11
CA GLN A 124 4.54 3.64 22.40
C GLN A 124 4.96 2.24 22.85
N LEU A 125 5.04 1.27 21.93
CA LEU A 125 5.56 -0.07 22.23
C LEU A 125 7.00 -0.04 22.72
N GLN A 126 7.87 0.75 22.08
CA GLN A 126 9.27 0.93 22.52
C GLN A 126 9.36 1.52 23.93
N GLN A 127 8.43 2.39 24.32
CA GLN A 127 8.42 3.02 25.65
C GLN A 127 7.82 2.15 26.76
N LEU A 128 6.73 1.44 26.47
CA LEU A 128 5.99 0.65 27.45
C LEU A 128 6.47 -0.81 27.54
N GLY A 129 7.22 -1.27 26.53
CA GLY A 129 7.48 -2.68 26.32
C GLY A 129 6.24 -3.46 25.89
N VAL A 130 6.45 -4.73 25.54
CA VAL A 130 5.42 -5.61 24.95
C VAL A 130 4.17 -5.73 25.82
N LEU A 131 4.35 -6.00 27.12
CA LEU A 131 3.23 -6.22 28.04
C LEU A 131 2.45 -4.93 28.31
N GLY A 132 3.16 -3.83 28.59
CA GLY A 132 2.53 -2.54 28.87
C GLY A 132 1.77 -2.01 27.66
N TYR A 133 2.37 -2.11 26.47
CA TYR A 133 1.71 -1.72 25.23
C TYR A 133 0.46 -2.56 24.95
N ALA A 134 0.56 -3.88 25.03
CA ALA A 134 -0.58 -4.76 24.74
C ALA A 134 -1.80 -4.41 25.61
N MET A 135 -1.58 -4.13 26.89
CA MET A 135 -2.66 -3.92 27.85
C MET A 135 -3.17 -2.48 27.91
N CYS A 136 -2.29 -1.49 27.75
CA CYS A 136 -2.64 -0.07 27.90
C CYS A 136 -2.94 0.64 26.58
N ILE A 137 -2.51 0.08 25.44
CA ILE A 137 -2.64 0.70 24.12
C ILE A 137 -3.33 -0.25 23.14
N GLY A 138 -2.75 -1.45 22.93
CA GLY A 138 -3.21 -2.40 21.92
C GLY A 138 -4.63 -2.91 22.13
N LEU A 139 -4.94 -3.42 23.32
CA LEU A 139 -6.30 -3.88 23.68
C LEU A 139 -7.33 -2.73 23.66
N PRO A 140 -7.10 -1.58 24.32
CA PRO A 140 -8.02 -0.44 24.24
C PRO A 140 -8.27 0.07 22.82
N SER A 141 -7.24 0.15 21.99
CA SER A 141 -7.37 0.57 20.59
C SER A 141 -8.16 -0.45 19.77
N TRP A 142 -7.83 -1.75 19.88
CA TRP A 142 -8.51 -2.80 19.12
C TRP A 142 -9.99 -2.94 19.48
N GLN A 143 -10.32 -2.85 20.78
CA GLN A 143 -11.69 -2.95 21.30
C GLN A 143 -12.43 -1.61 21.34
N GLU A 144 -11.78 -0.54 20.88
CA GLU A 144 -12.30 0.82 20.85
C GLU A 144 -12.86 1.28 22.21
N TRP A 145 -12.14 1.01 23.30
CA TRP A 145 -12.56 1.38 24.65
C TRP A 145 -12.70 2.89 24.86
N GLY A 146 -13.50 3.29 25.86
CA GLY A 146 -13.80 4.68 26.18
C GLY A 146 -14.96 5.25 25.37
N SER A 147 -15.45 6.42 25.80
CA SER A 147 -16.47 7.19 25.08
C SER A 147 -15.84 8.26 24.18
N GLY A 148 -16.62 8.81 23.24
CA GLY A 148 -16.17 9.87 22.32
C GLY A 148 -15.58 9.38 21.00
N GLU A 149 -15.03 10.32 20.23
CA GLU A 149 -14.44 10.02 18.92
C GLU A 149 -13.16 9.19 19.04
N TYR A 150 -13.02 8.19 18.17
CA TYR A 150 -11.93 7.22 18.22
C TYR A 150 -10.55 7.88 18.25
N TYR A 151 -10.23 8.81 17.34
CA TYR A 151 -8.92 9.47 17.29
C TYR A 151 -8.68 10.53 18.38
N SER A 152 -9.69 10.80 19.22
CA SER A 152 -9.57 11.70 20.38
C SER A 152 -9.19 10.93 21.64
N LYS A 153 -8.94 9.62 21.55
CA LYS A 153 -8.54 8.80 22.68
C LYS A 153 -7.06 9.03 23.03
N PRO A 154 -6.67 8.98 24.31
CA PRO A 154 -5.31 9.32 24.77
C PRO A 154 -4.18 8.58 24.03
N TRP A 155 -4.40 7.30 23.74
CA TRP A 155 -3.44 6.44 23.04
C TRP A 155 -3.40 6.67 21.52
N GLU A 156 -4.48 7.16 20.92
CA GLU A 156 -4.53 7.52 19.50
C GLU A 156 -3.85 8.87 19.26
N ILE A 157 -4.06 9.83 20.17
CA ILE A 157 -3.44 11.16 20.14
C ILE A 157 -1.92 11.06 20.21
N THR A 158 -1.39 10.30 21.17
CA THR A 158 0.06 10.15 21.31
C THR A 158 0.68 9.35 20.16
N ALA A 159 -0.08 8.45 19.52
CA ALA A 159 0.34 7.79 18.28
C ALA A 159 0.40 8.78 17.11
N ASP A 160 -0.60 9.66 16.95
CA ASP A 160 -0.57 10.72 15.94
C ASP A 160 0.66 11.64 16.09
N ILE A 161 0.95 12.05 17.33
CA ILE A 161 2.07 12.94 17.63
C ILE A 161 3.42 12.26 17.37
N TYR A 162 3.64 11.05 17.89
CA TYR A 162 4.89 10.32 17.63
C TYR A 162 5.05 9.93 16.16
N GLY A 163 3.93 9.70 15.48
CA GLY A 163 3.86 9.41 14.06
C GLY A 163 4.17 10.60 13.16
N GLY A 164 3.86 11.81 13.63
CA GLY A 164 3.90 13.04 12.85
C GLY A 164 2.72 13.16 11.87
N VAL A 165 1.54 12.68 12.26
CA VAL A 165 0.29 12.81 11.48
C VAL A 165 -0.01 14.28 11.17
N GLN A 166 -0.41 14.57 9.92
CA GLN A 166 -0.52 15.95 9.42
C GLN A 166 -1.96 16.44 9.23
N SER A 167 -2.90 15.54 8.94
CA SER A 167 -4.29 15.89 8.67
C SER A 167 -5.16 16.08 9.92
N ARG A 168 -4.72 15.55 11.07
CA ARG A 168 -5.43 15.66 12.34
C ARG A 168 -4.74 16.67 13.26
N SER A 169 -5.54 17.46 13.96
CA SER A 169 -5.08 18.43 14.95
C SER A 169 -5.75 18.13 16.29
N HIS A 170 -4.98 18.20 17.37
CA HIS A 170 -5.42 17.89 18.72
C HIS A 170 -5.30 19.15 19.59
N THR A 171 -6.24 19.36 20.51
CA THR A 171 -6.16 20.46 21.48
C THR A 171 -5.05 20.21 22.50
N GLN A 172 -4.49 21.26 23.09
CA GLN A 172 -3.42 21.09 24.09
C GLN A 172 -3.87 20.24 25.29
N ASP A 173 -5.09 20.44 25.78
CA ASP A 173 -5.65 19.63 26.88
C ASP A 173 -5.69 18.14 26.53
N ASN A 174 -6.10 17.80 25.31
CA ASN A 174 -6.13 16.40 24.84
C ASN A 174 -4.72 15.82 24.70
N ILE A 175 -3.77 16.63 24.25
CA ILE A 175 -2.36 16.23 24.16
C ILE A 175 -1.80 15.94 25.56
N ASP A 176 -2.07 16.81 26.52
CA ASP A 176 -1.60 16.68 27.90
C ASP A 176 -2.19 15.43 28.57
N VAL A 177 -3.50 15.18 28.39
CA VAL A 177 -4.17 13.95 28.84
C VAL A 177 -3.56 12.71 28.17
N GLY A 178 -3.28 12.79 26.87
CA GLY A 178 -2.62 11.74 26.09
C GLY A 178 -1.27 11.33 26.70
N PHE A 179 -0.39 12.30 26.93
CA PHE A 179 0.92 12.05 27.52
C PHE A 179 0.85 11.65 28.99
N GLN A 180 -0.09 12.21 29.76
CA GLN A 180 -0.32 11.80 31.15
C GLN A 180 -0.74 10.33 31.23
N TYR A 181 -1.63 9.88 30.35
CA TYR A 181 -2.04 8.47 30.27
C TYR A 181 -0.85 7.57 29.91
N LEU A 182 -0.05 7.95 28.92
CA LEU A 182 1.13 7.20 28.50
C LEU A 182 2.15 7.08 29.63
N GLU A 183 2.44 8.18 30.32
CA GLU A 183 3.38 8.21 31.43
C GLU A 183 2.86 7.38 32.61
N THR A 184 1.58 7.50 32.94
CA THR A 184 0.93 6.69 33.97
C THR A 184 0.98 5.20 33.63
N SER A 185 0.84 4.84 32.35
CA SER A 185 0.96 3.47 31.86
C SER A 185 2.34 2.86 32.08
N LYS A 186 3.41 3.67 32.11
CA LYS A 186 4.76 3.19 32.45
C LYS A 186 4.87 2.76 33.92
N TYR A 187 4.18 3.45 34.83
CA TYR A 187 4.28 3.21 36.27
C TYR A 187 3.23 2.24 36.83
N LEU A 188 1.96 2.39 36.44
CA LEU A 188 0.88 1.55 36.93
C LEU A 188 0.78 0.20 36.20
N GLY A 189 1.51 0.06 35.09
CA GLY A 189 1.51 -1.16 34.28
C GLY A 189 0.10 -1.61 33.91
N LEU A 190 -0.22 -2.86 34.27
CA LEU A 190 -1.44 -3.57 33.87
C LEU A 190 -2.77 -2.91 34.27
N PHE A 191 -2.77 -1.86 35.10
CA PHE A 191 -3.98 -1.24 35.64
C PHE A 191 -4.24 0.19 35.13
N ALA A 192 -3.39 0.75 34.26
CA ALA A 192 -3.54 2.14 33.82
C ALA A 192 -4.87 2.41 33.10
N TRP A 193 -5.48 1.39 32.48
CA TRP A 193 -6.80 1.48 31.85
C TRP A 193 -7.96 1.68 32.84
N LEU A 194 -7.78 1.43 34.15
CA LEU A 194 -8.78 1.74 35.18
C LEU A 194 -8.96 3.25 35.39
N LEU A 195 -8.06 4.07 34.84
CA LEU A 195 -8.15 5.52 34.86
C LEU A 195 -8.93 6.08 33.66
N ILE A 196 -9.39 5.21 32.76
CA ILE A 196 -10.27 5.58 31.65
C ILE A 196 -11.69 5.73 32.24
N GLN A 197 -12.17 6.97 32.33
CA GLN A 197 -13.59 7.28 32.54
C GLN A 197 -14.23 7.64 31.19
#